data_AF-A0A2E0ZHW5-F1
#
_entry.id   AF-A0A2E0ZHW5-F1
#
_cell.length_a   1.000
_cell.length_b   1.000
_cell.length_c   1.000
_cell.angle_alpha   90.00
_cell.angle_beta   90.00
_cell.angle_gamma   90.00
#
_symmetry.space_group_name_H-M   'P 1'
#
loop_
_entity.id
_entity.type
_entity.pdbx_description
1 polymer ?
#
loop_
_entity_poly.entity_id
_entity_poly.type
_entity_poly.pdbx_seq_one_letter_code
_entity_poly.pdbx_strand_id
1 'polypeptide(L)'
;MILTFGDWLINQQSRQDSIGALARVSGLQNPEIKHSRRKIDEHKNWATLVVNNVNPGYIEVFNEAWQEFLLAKQVAKSSLE
;
A
#
# COMPACT_ATOMS: atom_id res chain seq x y z
N MET A 1 11.30 13.12 -2.06
CA MET A 1 10.77 12.17 -1.04
C MET A 1 10.51 10.84 -1.72
N ILE A 2 10.76 9.71 -1.05
CA ILE A 2 10.38 8.39 -1.57
C ILE A 2 8.93 8.15 -1.16
N LEU A 3 7.99 8.12 -2.12
CA LEU A 3 6.61 7.74 -1.86
C LEU A 3 6.57 6.26 -1.41
N THR A 4 6.06 6.02 -0.20
CA THR A 4 5.81 4.66 0.32
C THR A 4 4.38 4.24 0.04
N PHE A 5 4.14 2.93 0.02
CA PHE A 5 2.79 2.39 -0.21
C PHE A 5 1.84 2.79 0.91
N GLY A 6 2.32 2.84 2.16
CA GLY A 6 1.52 3.28 3.30
C GLY A 6 1.03 4.72 3.17
N ASP A 7 1.94 5.64 2.83
CA ASP A 7 1.59 7.05 2.60
C ASP A 7 0.60 7.18 1.44
N TRP A 8 0.84 6.44 0.35
CA TRP A 8 -0.04 6.44 -0.80
C TRP A 8 -1.44 5.89 -0.46
N LEU A 9 -1.51 4.78 0.29
CA LEU A 9 -2.75 4.12 0.69
C LEU A 9 -3.60 4.99 1.62
N ILE A 10 -2.98 5.73 2.56
CA ILE A 10 -3.67 6.70 3.41
C ILE A 10 -4.41 7.76 2.57
N ASN A 11 -3.79 8.22 1.48
CA ASN A 11 -4.41 9.18 0.57
C ASN A 11 -5.56 8.60 -0.27
N GLN A 12 -5.75 7.27 -0.28
CA GLN A 12 -6.82 6.61 -1.03
C GLN A 12 -8.12 6.43 -0.22
N GLN A 13 -8.16 6.80 1.07
CA GLN A 13 -9.32 6.55 1.96
C GLN A 13 -10.63 7.23 1.50
N SER A 14 -10.54 8.28 0.70
CA SER A 14 -11.70 8.99 0.15
C SER A 14 -12.36 8.28 -1.05
N ARG A 15 -11.70 7.27 -1.63
CA ARG A 15 -12.24 6.52 -2.77
C ARG A 15 -13.46 5.69 -2.35
N GLN A 16 -14.44 5.64 -3.26
CA GLN A 16 -15.68 4.86 -3.12
C GLN A 16 -15.55 3.44 -3.71
N ASP A 17 -14.39 3.09 -4.25
CA ASP A 17 -14.10 1.79 -4.85
C ASP A 17 -13.46 0.81 -3.86
N SER A 18 -13.14 -0.39 -4.36
CA SER A 18 -12.52 -1.46 -3.59
C SER A 18 -11.18 -1.05 -2.97
N ILE A 19 -10.39 -0.21 -3.65
CA ILE A 19 -9.10 0.30 -3.14
C ILE A 19 -9.35 1.27 -1.98
N GLY A 20 -10.35 2.14 -2.08
CA GLY A 20 -10.79 2.99 -0.97
C GLY A 20 -11.35 2.20 0.22
N ALA A 21 -12.01 1.06 -0.05
CA ALA A 21 -12.43 0.15 1.01
C ALA A 21 -11.22 -0.51 1.70
N LEU A 22 -10.23 -0.97 0.93
CA LEU A 22 -8.96 -1.51 1.44
C LEU A 22 -8.22 -0.48 2.29
N ALA A 23 -8.12 0.78 1.83
CA ALA A 23 -7.45 1.86 2.54
C ALA A 23 -8.07 2.19 3.90
N ARG A 24 -9.37 1.93 4.07
CA ARG A 24 -10.10 2.15 5.33
C ARG A 24 -9.98 0.98 6.31
N VAL A 25 -9.38 -0.14 5.93
CA VAL A 25 -9.19 -1.28 6.83
C VAL A 25 -8.23 -0.90 7.95
N SER A 26 -8.71 -0.89 9.20
CA SER A 26 -7.97 -0.41 10.37
C SER A 26 -6.64 -1.13 10.59
N GLY A 27 -6.56 -2.43 10.27
CA GLY A 27 -5.31 -3.23 10.35
C GLY A 27 -4.23 -2.83 9.34
N LEU A 28 -4.56 -2.00 8.35
CA LEU A 28 -3.64 -1.50 7.32
C LEU A 28 -3.28 -0.02 7.49
N GLN A 29 -3.93 0.72 8.40
CA GLN A 29 -3.71 2.16 8.59
C GLN A 29 -2.47 2.47 9.43
N ASN A 30 -2.05 1.55 10.30
CA ASN A 30 -0.87 1.71 11.12
C ASN A 30 -0.12 0.37 11.22
N PRO A 31 0.40 -0.13 10.10
CA PRO A 31 1.16 -1.36 10.16
C PRO A 31 2.42 -1.03 10.95
N GLU A 32 2.66 -1.75 12.05
CA GLU A 32 3.97 -1.78 12.71
C GLU A 32 4.98 -2.44 11.76
N ILE A 33 5.26 -1.80 10.62
CA ILE A 33 6.34 -2.18 9.72
C ILE A 33 7.59 -1.74 10.45
N LYS A 34 8.05 -2.60 11.37
CA LYS A 34 9.37 -2.46 11.98
C LYS A 34 10.34 -2.23 10.83
N HIS A 35 10.86 -1.01 10.74
CA HIS A 35 11.89 -0.61 9.80
C HIS A 35 13.15 -1.42 10.16
N SER A 36 13.18 -2.68 9.73
CA SER A 36 14.34 -3.54 9.84
C SER A 36 15.38 -2.98 8.89
N ARG A 37 16.62 -2.82 9.36
CA ARG A 37 17.75 -2.22 8.62
C ARG A 37 18.18 -3.01 7.37
N ARG A 38 17.52 -4.14 7.06
CA ARG A 38 17.72 -4.89 5.82
C ARG A 38 16.83 -4.28 4.74
N LYS A 39 17.26 -4.34 3.48
CA LYS A 39 16.49 -3.90 2.31
C LYS A 39 15.18 -4.71 2.25
N ILE A 40 14.12 -4.24 2.92
CA ILE A 40 12.87 -4.97 2.98
C ILE A 40 12.12 -4.76 1.68
N ASP A 41 11.67 -5.85 1.09
CA ASP A 41 10.71 -5.83 0.01
C ASP A 41 9.37 -5.31 0.55
N GLU A 42 9.09 -4.03 0.29
CA GLU A 42 7.89 -3.33 0.73
C GLU A 42 6.62 -4.10 0.33
N HIS A 43 6.61 -4.68 -0.88
CA HIS A 43 5.49 -5.48 -1.37
C HIS A 43 5.24 -6.71 -0.50
N LYS A 44 6.29 -7.47 -0.16
CA LYS A 44 6.16 -8.70 0.64
C LYS A 44 5.62 -8.44 2.05
N ASN A 45 6.04 -7.34 2.67
CA ASN A 45 5.52 -6.96 3.98
C ASN A 45 4.03 -6.64 3.92
N TRP A 46 3.63 -5.83 2.95
CA TRP A 46 2.23 -5.46 2.78
C TRP A 46 1.36 -6.66 2.38
N ALA A 47 1.84 -7.53 1.49
CA ALA A 47 1.16 -8.77 1.14
C ALA A 47 0.93 -9.66 2.39
N THR A 48 1.95 -9.78 3.25
CA THR A 48 1.82 -10.54 4.52
C THR A 48 0.78 -9.92 5.44
N LEU A 49 0.76 -8.59 5.56
CA LEU A 49 -0.24 -7.88 6.36
C LEU A 49 -1.66 -8.05 5.82
N VAL A 50 -1.83 -7.97 4.49
CA VAL A 50 -3.13 -8.17 3.84
C VAL A 50 -3.64 -9.58 4.04
N VAL A 51 -2.79 -10.60 3.85
CA VAL A 51 -3.15 -12.01 4.07
C VAL A 51 -3.54 -12.28 5.53
N ASN A 52 -2.88 -11.64 6.49
CA ASN A 52 -3.10 -11.90 7.92
C ASN A 52 -4.24 -11.08 8.54
N ASN A 53 -4.51 -9.87 8.04
CA ASN A 53 -5.43 -8.91 8.67
C ASN A 53 -6.69 -8.65 7.87
N VAL A 54 -6.78 -9.15 6.63
CA VAL A 54 -7.85 -8.82 5.71
C VAL A 54 -8.47 -10.09 5.14
N ASN A 55 -9.76 -10.02 4.84
CA ASN A 55 -10.50 -11.11 4.21
C ASN A 55 -9.83 -11.48 2.86
N PRO A 56 -9.63 -12.76 2.51
CA PRO A 56 -8.99 -13.18 1.27
C PRO A 56 -9.47 -12.50 -0.02
N GLY A 57 -10.73 -12.05 -0.06
CA GLY A 57 -11.28 -11.26 -1.19
C GLY A 57 -10.58 -9.91 -1.44
N TYR A 58 -9.75 -9.42 -0.51
CA TYR A 58 -8.98 -8.18 -0.68
C TYR A 58 -7.58 -8.38 -1.27
N ILE A 59 -7.16 -9.64 -1.52
CA ILE A 59 -5.85 -9.92 -2.13
C ILE A 59 -5.78 -9.36 -3.55
N GLU A 60 -6.84 -9.54 -4.34
CA GLU A 60 -6.91 -9.02 -5.71
C GLU A 60 -6.89 -7.47 -5.71
N VAL A 61 -7.66 -6.87 -4.80
CA VAL A 61 -7.70 -5.41 -4.60
C VAL A 61 -6.34 -4.87 -4.18
N PHE A 62 -5.59 -5.59 -3.35
CA PHE A 62 -4.23 -5.20 -2.97
C PHE A 62 -3.29 -5.23 -4.16
N ASN A 63 -3.36 -6.26 -5.01
CA ASN A 63 -2.51 -6.35 -6.20
C ASN A 63 -2.78 -5.19 -7.17
N GLU A 64 -4.05 -4.83 -7.38
CA GLU A 64 -4.45 -3.66 -8.18
C GLU A 64 -3.93 -2.36 -7.56
N ALA A 65 -4.16 -2.14 -6.26
CA ALA A 65 -3.67 -0.99 -5.53
C ALA A 65 -2.14 -0.87 -5.61
N TRP A 66 -1.42 -1.99 -5.57
CA TRP A 66 0.03 -2.01 -5.69
C TRP A 66 0.52 -1.54 -7.07
N GLN A 67 -0.15 -1.95 -8.15
CA GLN A 67 0.20 -1.48 -9.50
C GLN A 67 -0.06 0.02 -9.65
N GLU A 68 -1.20 0.52 -9.17
CA GLU A 68 -1.48 1.97 -9.17
C GLU A 68 -0.42 2.76 -8.38
N PHE A 69 -0.01 2.23 -7.23
CA PHE A 69 1.08 2.82 -6.45
C PHE A 69 2.41 2.86 -7.22
N LEU A 70 2.80 1.78 -7.90
CA LEU A 70 4.04 1.76 -8.67
C LEU A 70 4.04 2.83 -9.76
N LEU A 71 2.90 3.03 -10.44
CA LEU A 71 2.71 4.11 -11.40
C LEU A 71 2.84 5.49 -10.73
N ALA A 72 2.13 5.71 -9.61
CA ALA A 72 2.20 6.97 -8.87
C ALA A 72 3.63 7.27 -8.36
N LYS A 73 4.35 6.25 -7.90
CA LYS A 73 5.75 6.35 -7.45
C LYS A 73 6.70 6.69 -8.60
N GLN A 74 6.46 6.13 -9.78
CA GLN A 74 7.25 6.45 -10.97
C GLN A 74 7.01 7.88 -11.43
N VAL A 75 5.75 8.33 -11.49
CA VAL A 75 5.39 9.72 -11.81
C VAL A 75 6.03 10.69 -10.82
N ALA A 76 5.89 10.42 -9.51
CA ALA A 76 6.51 11.24 -8.46
C ALA A 76 8.03 11.32 -8.57
N LYS A 77 8.68 10.25 -9.05
CA LYS A 77 10.13 10.22 -9.28
C LYS A 77 10.52 11.04 -10.52
N SER A 78 9.77 10.93 -11.62
CA SER A 78 10.03 11.68 -12.85
C SER A 78 9.71 13.18 -12.73
N SER A 79 8.83 13.60 -11.82
CA SER A 79 8.58 15.03 -11.53
C SER A 79 9.67 15.71 -10.70
N LEU A 80 10.69 14.95 -10.26
CA LEU A 80 11.84 15.42 -9.48
C LEU A 80 13.12 15.55 -10.33
N GLU A 81 13.08 15.15 -11.60
CA GLU A 81 14.16 15.30 -12.60
C GLU A 81 13.86 16.47 -13.55
#